data_AF-A0AAV0D5L4-F1
#
_entry.id   AF-A0AAV0D5L4-F1
#
_cell.length_a   1.000
_cell.length_b   1.000
_cell.length_c   1.000
_cell.angle_alpha   90.00
_cell.angle_beta   90.00
_cell.angle_gamma   90.00
#
_symmetry.space_group_name_H-M   'P 1'
#
loop_
_entity.id
_entity.type
_entity.pdbx_description
1 polymer ?
#
loop_
_entity_poly.entity_id
_entity_poly.type
_entity_poly.pdbx_seq_one_letter_code
_entity_poly.pdbx_strand_id
1 'polypeptide(L)'
;MINVTEVLELVPPTTSVNPKRVLEKAFKKTSSAGTSTACIVTHAAETDTLKAVNVGDSGFYVIRGGKVVYKSPVQQRRFNHPYQLGKDIGDGLSVAQELEVKVEKGDWVVAGTDGLLDNVDVAEIEEAVDETYAMGGGSHMAESLTLLLGNMALNNSYDRKKETPFSRASRLAGLNYSGGKIDDITVVVAYIS
;
A
#
# COMPACT_ATOMS: atom_id res chain seq x y z
N MET A 1 3.18 -15.88 -6.86
CA MET A 1 2.51 -15.10 -5.80
C MET A 1 3.02 -15.59 -4.45
N ILE A 2 3.39 -14.67 -3.56
CA ILE A 2 3.77 -14.99 -2.18
C ILE A 2 2.49 -15.33 -1.41
N ASN A 3 2.31 -16.58 -0.97
CA ASN A 3 1.10 -16.99 -0.23
C ASN A 3 1.23 -16.59 1.26
N VAL A 4 0.66 -15.44 1.60
CA VAL A 4 0.70 -14.87 2.97
C VAL A 4 -0.32 -15.55 3.90
N THR A 5 -1.43 -16.04 3.36
CA THR A 5 -2.56 -16.61 4.12
C THR A 5 -2.15 -17.87 4.89
N GLU A 6 -1.43 -18.80 4.26
CA GLU A 6 -0.90 -20.00 4.92
C GLU A 6 0.12 -19.69 6.03
N VAL A 7 0.76 -18.52 5.99
CA VAL A 7 1.73 -18.11 7.00
C VAL A 7 1.03 -17.53 8.23
N LEU A 8 -0.12 -16.88 8.04
CA LEU A 8 -0.94 -16.32 9.11
C LEU A 8 -1.70 -17.40 9.88
N GLU A 9 -2.12 -18.49 9.24
CA GLU A 9 -2.74 -19.65 9.91
C GLU A 9 -1.81 -20.35 10.92
N LEU A 10 -0.50 -20.11 10.80
CA LEU A 10 0.52 -20.65 11.71
C LEU A 10 0.84 -19.72 12.90
N VAL A 11 0.19 -18.56 13.00
CA VAL A 11 0.40 -17.60 14.10
C VAL A 11 -0.78 -17.70 15.07
N PRO A 12 -0.56 -18.02 16.36
CA PRO A 12 -1.63 -18.08 17.34
C PRO A 12 -2.38 -16.74 17.45
N PRO A 13 -3.71 -16.73 17.68
CA PRO A 13 -4.54 -15.52 17.73
C PRO A 13 -4.11 -14.48 18.76
N THR A 14 -3.30 -14.88 19.76
CA THR A 14 -2.92 -14.09 20.93
C THR A 14 -1.53 -13.48 20.85
N THR A 15 -0.78 -13.70 19.75
CA THR A 15 0.55 -13.12 19.58
C THR A 15 0.55 -12.02 18.53
N SER A 16 1.10 -10.85 18.88
CA SER A 16 1.40 -9.78 17.92
C SER A 16 2.14 -10.36 16.70
N VAL A 17 1.53 -10.23 15.52
CA VAL A 17 2.09 -10.74 14.26
C VAL A 17 3.28 -9.87 13.88
N ASN A 18 4.47 -10.47 13.72
CA ASN A 18 5.63 -9.76 13.19
C ASN A 18 5.62 -9.82 11.64
N PRO A 19 5.39 -8.70 10.93
CA PRO A 19 5.23 -8.69 9.48
C PRO A 19 6.52 -9.09 8.74
N LYS A 20 7.71 -8.74 9.26
CA LYS A 20 8.98 -9.18 8.69
C LYS A 20 9.13 -10.70 8.74
N ARG A 21 8.81 -11.32 9.88
CA ARG A 21 8.87 -12.79 10.00
C ARG A 21 7.89 -13.47 9.05
N VAL A 22 6.71 -12.87 8.81
CA VAL A 22 5.75 -13.36 7.81
C VAL A 22 6.37 -13.29 6.42
N LEU A 23 6.94 -12.15 6.03
CA LEU A 23 7.62 -11.96 4.75
C LEU A 23 8.77 -12.96 4.54
N GLU A 24 9.64 -13.12 5.54
CA GLU A 24 10.79 -14.04 5.48
C GLU A 24 10.35 -15.49 5.25
N LYS A 25 9.33 -15.94 5.99
CA LYS A 25 8.77 -17.29 5.82
C LYS A 25 8.16 -17.46 4.44
N ALA A 26 7.38 -16.49 3.99
CA ALA A 26 6.67 -16.55 2.71
C ALA A 26 7.67 -16.52 1.52
N PHE A 27 8.72 -15.69 1.60
CA PHE A 27 9.81 -15.67 0.62
C PHE A 27 10.54 -17.02 0.54
N LYS A 28 10.91 -17.61 1.69
CA LYS A 28 11.59 -18.92 1.72
C LYS A 28 10.72 -20.04 1.13
N LYS A 29 9.41 -20.01 1.39
CA LYS A 29 8.45 -21.01 0.88
C LYS A 29 8.12 -20.84 -0.60
N THR A 30 8.25 -19.65 -1.17
CA THR A 30 7.90 -19.39 -2.58
C THR A 30 8.86 -20.14 -3.52
N SER A 31 8.34 -21.03 -4.37
CA SER A 31 9.13 -21.76 -5.37
C SER A 31 8.89 -21.28 -6.81
N SER A 32 7.90 -20.43 -7.01
CA SER A 32 7.58 -19.88 -8.32
C SER A 32 8.67 -18.93 -8.82
N ALA A 33 8.97 -18.99 -10.11
CA ALA A 33 9.82 -18.02 -10.77
C ALA A 33 9.14 -16.64 -10.84
N GLY A 34 9.96 -15.58 -10.84
CA GLY A 34 9.51 -14.18 -10.93
C GLY A 34 9.96 -13.32 -9.76
N THR A 35 9.57 -12.05 -9.81
CA THR A 35 9.80 -11.07 -8.75
C THR A 35 8.49 -10.40 -8.34
N SER A 36 8.45 -9.83 -7.14
CA SER A 36 7.27 -9.07 -6.65
C SER A 36 7.69 -8.00 -5.66
N THR A 37 6.98 -6.88 -5.66
CA THR A 37 6.94 -6.00 -4.49
C THR A 37 6.09 -6.66 -3.39
N ALA A 38 6.19 -6.17 -2.15
CA ALA A 38 5.41 -6.67 -1.03
C ALA A 38 5.26 -5.62 0.06
N CYS A 39 4.03 -5.30 0.44
CA CYS A 39 3.70 -4.49 1.61
C CYS A 39 2.80 -5.30 2.54
N ILE A 40 3.27 -5.58 3.76
CA ILE A 40 2.49 -6.29 4.78
C ILE A 40 2.31 -5.35 5.96
N VAL A 41 1.05 -5.09 6.35
CA VAL A 41 0.70 -4.22 7.48
C VAL A 41 -0.08 -5.04 8.51
N THR A 42 0.26 -4.84 9.79
CA THR A 42 -0.39 -5.51 10.93
C THR A 42 -0.67 -4.47 12.01
N HIS A 43 -1.80 -4.61 12.71
CA HIS A 43 -2.16 -3.71 13.81
C HIS A 43 -1.85 -4.35 15.17
N ALA A 44 -0.94 -3.74 15.92
CA ALA A 44 -0.62 -4.12 17.29
C ALA A 44 -1.48 -3.32 18.28
N ALA A 45 -2.72 -3.79 18.51
CA ALA A 45 -3.74 -3.11 19.29
C ALA A 45 -3.32 -2.76 20.74
N GLU A 46 -2.46 -3.56 21.36
CA GLU A 46 -1.93 -3.28 22.72
C GLU A 46 -1.12 -1.97 22.80
N THR A 47 -0.65 -1.47 21.66
CA THR A 47 0.25 -0.31 21.57
C THR A 47 -0.26 0.77 20.63
N ASP A 48 -1.45 0.60 20.05
CA ASP A 48 -2.01 1.47 19.00
C ASP A 48 -0.98 1.78 17.91
N THR A 49 -0.36 0.73 17.37
CA THR A 49 0.74 0.86 16.40
C THR A 49 0.52 -0.07 15.22
N LEU A 50 0.60 0.47 14.01
CA LEU A 50 0.78 -0.33 12.81
C LEU A 50 2.24 -0.75 12.71
N LYS A 51 2.48 -2.05 12.59
CA LYS A 51 3.77 -2.61 12.21
C LYS A 51 3.68 -3.08 10.78
N ALA A 52 4.62 -2.64 9.95
CA ALA A 52 4.66 -3.03 8.56
C ALA A 52 6.06 -3.45 8.11
N VAL A 53 6.11 -4.23 7.05
CA VAL A 53 7.33 -4.44 6.26
C VAL A 53 7.01 -4.15 4.80
N ASN A 54 7.88 -3.38 4.13
CA ASN A 54 7.74 -3.05 2.72
C ASN A 54 9.00 -3.45 1.92
N VAL A 55 8.77 -3.95 0.71
CA VAL A 55 9.75 -4.12 -0.36
C VAL A 55 9.15 -3.56 -1.65
N GLY A 56 9.73 -2.47 -2.16
CA GLY A 56 9.33 -1.86 -3.43
C GLY A 56 8.42 -0.64 -3.29
N ASP A 57 7.51 -0.46 -4.23
CA ASP A 57 6.67 0.72 -4.38
C ASP A 57 5.16 0.46 -4.19
N SER A 58 4.80 -0.73 -3.74
CA SER A 58 3.58 -0.87 -2.93
C SER A 58 3.74 -0.09 -1.62
N GLY A 59 2.62 0.23 -0.96
CA GLY A 59 2.67 1.03 0.25
C GLY A 59 1.32 1.24 0.90
N PHE A 60 1.29 2.13 1.89
CA PHE A 60 0.08 2.51 2.60
C PHE A 60 0.11 3.95 3.10
N TYR A 61 -1.10 4.47 3.34
CA TYR A 61 -1.38 5.74 3.96
C TYR A 61 -2.12 5.53 5.29
N VAL A 62 -1.90 6.45 6.24
CA VAL A 62 -2.76 6.62 7.41
C VAL A 62 -3.45 7.98 7.29
N ILE A 63 -4.77 7.98 7.39
CA ILE A 63 -5.61 9.16 7.28
C ILE A 63 -6.33 9.37 8.62
N ARG A 64 -6.13 10.53 9.23
CA ARG A 64 -6.71 10.92 10.52
C ARG A 64 -7.51 12.19 10.35
N GLY A 65 -8.80 12.14 10.71
CA GLY A 65 -9.69 13.30 10.59
C GLY A 65 -9.73 13.90 9.18
N GLY A 66 -9.70 13.04 8.15
CA GLY A 66 -9.76 13.45 6.75
C GLY A 66 -8.43 13.86 6.14
N LYS A 67 -7.31 13.75 6.88
CA LYS A 67 -5.98 14.18 6.41
C LYS A 67 -4.96 13.07 6.45
N VAL A 68 -4.14 12.95 5.41
CA VAL A 68 -3.05 11.98 5.35
C VAL A 68 -1.98 12.41 6.33
N VAL A 69 -1.87 11.69 7.45
CA VAL A 69 -0.86 11.95 8.51
C VAL A 69 0.39 11.10 8.33
N TYR A 70 0.31 10.04 7.52
CA TYR A 70 1.46 9.21 7.18
C TYR A 70 1.36 8.66 5.75
N LYS A 71 2.49 8.65 5.05
CA LYS A 71 2.72 7.98 3.77
C LYS A 71 3.93 7.07 3.91
N SER A 72 3.77 5.79 3.60
CA SER A 72 4.92 4.87 3.58
C SER A 72 5.95 5.30 2.53
N PRO A 73 7.26 5.22 2.82
CA PRO A 73 8.29 5.50 1.84
C PRO A 73 8.22 4.54 0.64
N VAL A 74 8.42 5.09 -0.55
CA VAL A 74 8.57 4.32 -1.80
C VAL A 74 10.01 3.85 -1.93
N GLN A 75 10.21 2.59 -2.28
CA GLN A 75 11.55 2.00 -2.42
C GLN A 75 11.84 1.63 -3.87
N GLN A 76 12.74 2.39 -4.50
CA GLN A 76 13.13 2.15 -5.89
C GLN A 76 14.63 2.38 -6.05
N ARG A 77 15.24 1.68 -7.01
CA ARG A 77 16.66 1.90 -7.38
C ARG A 77 16.82 3.14 -8.27
N ARG A 78 15.80 3.37 -9.10
CA ARG A 78 15.58 4.56 -9.94
C ARG A 78 14.10 4.63 -10.26
N PHE A 79 13.64 5.74 -10.83
CA PHE A 79 12.24 5.93 -11.19
C PHE A 79 11.66 4.72 -11.93
N ASN A 80 10.50 4.23 -11.44
CA ASN A 80 9.74 3.10 -11.99
C ASN A 80 10.55 1.79 -12.07
N HIS A 81 11.53 1.61 -11.18
CA HIS A 81 12.29 0.37 -11.02
C HIS A 81 12.42 0.02 -9.53
N PRO A 82 11.35 -0.57 -8.94
CA PRO A 82 11.30 -0.90 -7.52
C PRO A 82 12.30 -1.97 -7.11
N TYR A 83 12.59 -2.01 -5.82
CA TYR A 83 13.12 -3.23 -5.23
C TYR A 83 12.06 -4.32 -5.28
N GLN A 84 12.45 -5.54 -5.62
CA GLN A 84 11.50 -6.64 -5.80
C GLN A 84 12.07 -7.95 -5.27
N LEU A 85 11.31 -8.67 -4.44
CA LEU A 85 11.69 -9.98 -3.94
C LEU A 85 11.68 -11.02 -5.07
N GLY A 86 12.78 -11.74 -5.25
CA GLY A 86 12.84 -12.92 -6.13
C GLY A 86 14.01 -13.83 -5.76
N LYS A 87 13.83 -15.16 -5.82
CA LYS A 87 14.89 -16.12 -5.43
C LYS A 87 16.10 -16.10 -6.37
N ASP A 88 15.85 -16.02 -7.68
CA ASP A 88 16.88 -16.18 -8.71
C ASP A 88 17.18 -14.88 -9.47
N ILE A 89 16.19 -13.99 -9.64
CA ILE A 89 16.27 -12.83 -10.53
C ILE A 89 15.76 -11.52 -9.90
N GLY A 90 15.85 -11.39 -8.57
CA GLY A 90 15.43 -10.19 -7.85
C GLY A 90 16.31 -9.88 -6.63
N ASP A 91 15.76 -9.06 -5.75
CA ASP A 91 16.33 -8.73 -4.46
C ASP A 91 16.05 -9.80 -3.41
N GLY A 92 16.97 -9.90 -2.44
CA GLY A 92 16.76 -10.69 -1.24
C GLY A 92 16.04 -9.90 -0.14
N LEU A 93 15.83 -10.55 1.01
CA LEU A 93 15.17 -9.96 2.16
C LEU A 93 15.91 -8.78 2.80
N SER A 94 17.17 -8.52 2.43
CA SER A 94 17.99 -7.43 2.97
C SER A 94 17.49 -6.03 2.59
N VAL A 95 16.67 -5.91 1.55
CA VAL A 95 16.08 -4.63 1.12
C VAL A 95 14.76 -4.31 1.83
N ALA A 96 14.23 -5.25 2.63
CA ALA A 96 12.99 -5.06 3.36
C ALA A 96 13.12 -3.99 4.44
N GLN A 97 12.20 -3.03 4.45
CA GLN A 97 12.14 -1.98 5.47
C GLN A 97 11.00 -2.23 6.43
N GLU A 98 11.32 -2.26 7.71
CA GLU A 98 10.35 -2.29 8.80
C GLU A 98 9.88 -0.87 9.09
N LEU A 99 8.58 -0.71 9.29
CA LEU A 99 7.93 0.57 9.56
C LEU A 99 7.03 0.41 10.79
N GLU A 100 7.04 1.40 11.67
CA GLU A 100 6.11 1.51 12.79
C GLU A 100 5.43 2.88 12.76
N VAL A 101 4.09 2.89 12.85
CA VAL A 101 3.28 4.11 12.78
C VAL A 101 2.24 4.08 13.88
N LYS A 102 2.20 5.13 14.71
CA LYS A 102 1.15 5.31 15.72
C LYS A 102 -0.18 5.63 15.06
N VAL A 103 -1.22 4.90 15.48
CA VAL A 103 -2.59 5.10 15.01
C VAL A 103 -3.49 5.47 16.17
N GLU A 104 -4.63 6.06 15.83
CA GLU A 104 -5.69 6.42 16.75
C GLU A 104 -7.00 5.79 16.29
N LYS A 105 -7.92 5.57 17.23
CA LYS A 105 -9.29 5.21 16.89
C LYS A 105 -9.88 6.27 15.96
N GLY A 106 -10.45 5.83 14.84
CA GLY A 106 -10.96 6.71 13.80
C GLY A 106 -10.06 6.85 12.59
N ASP A 107 -8.81 6.38 12.66
CA ASP A 107 -7.89 6.39 11.53
C ASP A 107 -8.33 5.41 10.44
N TRP A 108 -8.18 5.84 9.20
CA TRP A 108 -8.24 4.99 8.02
C TRP A 108 -6.83 4.57 7.61
N VAL A 109 -6.69 3.31 7.22
CA VAL A 109 -5.47 2.78 6.61
C VAL A 109 -5.81 2.36 5.19
N VAL A 110 -5.15 2.98 4.21
CA VAL A 110 -5.31 2.67 2.79
C VAL A 110 -3.99 2.09 2.30
N ALA A 111 -3.96 0.79 2.02
CA ALA A 111 -2.83 0.12 1.39
C ALA A 111 -3.12 -0.18 -0.08
N GLY A 112 -2.10 -0.17 -0.92
CA GLY A 112 -2.27 -0.48 -2.34
C GLY A 112 -0.96 -0.72 -3.07
N THR A 113 -1.11 -1.24 -4.29
CA THR A 113 -0.02 -1.35 -5.27
C THR A 113 0.27 0.01 -5.90
N ASP A 114 1.36 0.09 -6.65
CA ASP A 114 1.68 1.26 -7.47
C ASP A 114 0.53 1.63 -8.41
N GLY A 115 -0.25 0.67 -8.94
CA GLY A 115 -1.46 0.97 -9.71
C GLY A 115 -2.45 1.94 -9.03
N LEU A 116 -2.58 1.91 -7.70
CA LEU A 116 -3.29 2.96 -6.94
C LEU A 116 -2.41 4.20 -6.73
N LEU A 117 -1.22 4.00 -6.17
CA LEU A 117 -0.37 5.07 -5.64
C LEU A 117 0.21 6.00 -6.73
N ASP A 118 0.31 5.50 -7.95
CA ASP A 118 0.76 6.22 -9.14
C ASP A 118 -0.35 7.06 -9.77
N ASN A 119 -1.62 6.69 -9.56
CA ASN A 119 -2.77 7.25 -10.27
C ASN A 119 -3.70 8.10 -9.39
N VAL A 120 -3.65 7.99 -8.06
CA VAL A 120 -4.50 8.76 -7.14
C VAL A 120 -3.65 9.65 -6.25
N ASP A 121 -3.93 10.95 -6.28
CA ASP A 121 -3.28 11.97 -5.46
C ASP A 121 -3.68 11.86 -3.98
N VAL A 122 -2.83 12.38 -3.10
CA VAL A 122 -3.17 12.52 -1.68
C VAL A 122 -4.44 13.35 -1.51
N ALA A 123 -4.60 14.44 -2.26
CA ALA A 123 -5.80 15.28 -2.17
C ALA A 123 -7.07 14.50 -2.56
N GLU A 124 -6.97 13.62 -3.56
CA GLU A 124 -8.08 12.76 -4.01
C GLU A 124 -8.42 11.69 -2.95
N ILE A 125 -7.42 11.13 -2.26
CA ILE A 125 -7.64 10.20 -1.13
C ILE A 125 -8.32 10.92 0.04
N GLU A 126 -7.87 12.13 0.37
CA GLU A 126 -8.47 12.94 1.45
C GLU A 126 -9.93 13.28 1.15
N GLU A 127 -10.24 13.71 -0.07
CA GLU A 127 -11.61 13.99 -0.52
C GLU A 127 -12.50 12.74 -0.42
N ALA A 128 -12.02 11.60 -0.90
CA ALA A 128 -12.74 10.33 -0.79
C ALA A 128 -13.04 9.96 0.67
N VAL A 129 -12.10 10.20 1.59
CA VAL A 129 -12.30 9.96 3.03
C VAL A 129 -13.29 10.98 3.63
N ASP A 130 -13.22 12.25 3.25
CA ASP A 130 -14.17 13.27 3.71
C ASP A 130 -15.62 12.92 3.30
N GLU A 131 -15.81 12.40 2.08
CA GLU A 131 -17.11 11.85 1.66
C GLU A 131 -17.59 10.69 2.56
N THR A 132 -16.68 9.82 3.00
CA THR A 132 -17.06 8.75 3.96
C THR A 132 -17.55 9.30 5.28
N TYR A 133 -16.91 10.36 5.80
CA TYR A 133 -17.35 11.00 7.04
C TYR A 133 -18.70 11.68 6.87
N ALA A 134 -18.95 12.32 5.73
CA ALA A 134 -20.25 12.93 5.41
C ALA A 134 -21.39 11.90 5.37
N MET A 135 -21.09 10.64 5.03
CA MET A 135 -22.03 9.52 5.01
C MET A 135 -22.17 8.79 6.36
N GLY A 136 -21.52 9.28 7.42
CA GLY A 136 -21.60 8.72 8.78
C GLY A 136 -20.28 8.14 9.32
N GLY A 137 -19.28 7.93 8.45
CA GLY A 137 -17.94 7.44 8.81
C GLY A 137 -17.93 6.02 9.39
N GLY A 138 -16.79 5.60 9.93
CA GLY A 138 -16.67 4.31 10.62
C GLY A 138 -16.44 3.10 9.72
N SER A 139 -16.17 1.95 10.35
CA SER A 139 -15.71 0.73 9.67
C SER A 139 -16.65 0.18 8.60
N HIS A 140 -17.95 0.44 8.69
CA HIS A 140 -18.93 0.00 7.70
C HIS A 140 -18.75 0.68 6.32
N MET A 141 -18.03 1.80 6.26
CA MET A 141 -17.71 2.51 5.02
C MET A 141 -16.46 1.96 4.30
N ALA A 142 -15.74 1.00 4.88
CA ALA A 142 -14.48 0.52 4.34
C ALA A 142 -14.61 -0.06 2.93
N GLU A 143 -15.69 -0.80 2.65
CA GLU A 143 -15.97 -1.35 1.32
C GLU A 143 -16.24 -0.24 0.29
N SER A 144 -17.10 0.72 0.64
CA SER A 144 -17.40 1.86 -0.23
C SER A 144 -16.16 2.69 -0.55
N LEU A 145 -15.32 2.98 0.46
CA LEU A 145 -14.06 3.69 0.26
C LEU A 145 -13.09 2.90 -0.62
N THR A 146 -13.00 1.58 -0.43
CA THR A 146 -12.16 0.70 -1.27
C THR A 146 -12.58 0.77 -2.73
N LEU A 147 -13.89 0.66 -3.01
CA LEU A 147 -14.43 0.71 -4.36
C LEU A 147 -14.26 2.10 -4.99
N LEU A 148 -14.47 3.17 -4.22
CA LEU A 148 -14.27 4.54 -4.69
C LEU A 148 -12.82 4.74 -5.13
N LEU A 149 -11.85 4.45 -4.26
CA LEU A 149 -10.43 4.61 -4.56
C LEU A 149 -9.97 3.73 -5.74
N GLY A 150 -10.45 2.48 -5.82
CA GLY A 150 -10.17 1.60 -6.95
C GLY A 150 -10.69 2.14 -8.28
N ASN A 151 -11.92 2.67 -8.30
CA ASN A 151 -12.50 3.29 -9.49
C ASN A 151 -11.80 4.59 -9.87
N MET A 152 -11.40 5.41 -8.90
CA MET A 152 -10.61 6.62 -9.14
C MET A 152 -9.28 6.28 -9.79
N ALA A 153 -8.55 5.29 -9.24
CA ALA A 153 -7.30 4.80 -9.80
C ALA A 153 -7.49 4.32 -11.25
N LEU A 154 -8.54 3.53 -11.50
CA LEU A 154 -8.84 3.00 -12.84
C LEU A 154 -9.11 4.13 -13.84
N ASN A 155 -9.99 5.06 -13.49
CA ASN A 155 -10.34 6.19 -14.35
C ASN A 155 -9.12 7.08 -14.62
N ASN A 156 -8.36 7.42 -13.57
CA ASN A 156 -7.16 8.23 -13.69
C ASN A 156 -6.10 7.52 -14.54
N SER A 157 -5.96 6.19 -14.45
CA SER A 157 -5.00 5.41 -15.24
C SER A 157 -5.22 5.50 -16.76
N TYR A 158 -6.48 5.66 -17.19
CA TYR A 158 -6.83 5.79 -18.61
C TYR A 158 -6.86 7.24 -19.10
N ASP A 159 -6.89 8.22 -18.20
CA ASP A 159 -6.88 9.64 -18.58
C ASP A 159 -5.48 10.09 -19.00
N ARG A 160 -5.29 10.24 -20.31
CA ARG A 160 -4.02 10.66 -20.93
C ARG A 160 -3.64 12.11 -20.65
N LYS A 161 -4.54 12.91 -20.06
CA LYS A 161 -4.35 14.33 -19.75
C LYS A 161 -4.29 14.61 -18.25
N LYS A 162 -4.75 13.70 -17.40
CA LYS A 162 -4.68 13.84 -15.95
C LYS A 162 -3.23 13.94 -15.51
N GLU A 163 -2.94 14.95 -14.71
CA GLU A 163 -1.71 14.95 -13.95
C GLU A 163 -1.87 14.01 -12.75
N THR A 164 -1.10 12.93 -12.77
CA THR A 164 -1.05 11.89 -11.73
C THR A 164 0.27 11.95 -10.95
N PRO A 165 0.34 11.36 -9.75
CA PRO A 165 1.60 11.18 -9.03
C PRO A 165 2.74 10.62 -9.91
N PHE A 166 2.45 9.61 -10.73
CA PHE A 166 3.42 9.02 -11.65
C PHE A 166 3.90 9.99 -12.72
N SER A 167 2.98 10.68 -13.42
CA SER A 167 3.37 11.64 -14.46
C SER A 167 4.23 12.78 -13.90
N ARG A 168 3.95 13.25 -12.67
CA ARG A 168 4.80 14.24 -12.00
C ARG A 168 6.17 13.67 -11.67
N ALA A 169 6.23 12.48 -11.06
CA ALA A 169 7.50 11.83 -10.72
C ALA A 169 8.35 11.51 -11.96
N SER A 170 7.72 11.11 -13.06
CA SER A 170 8.36 10.86 -14.36
C SER A 170 9.06 12.12 -14.91
N ARG A 171 8.38 13.27 -14.88
CA ARG A 171 8.98 14.55 -15.27
C ARG A 171 10.14 14.97 -14.36
N LEU A 172 10.01 14.78 -13.05
CA LEU A 172 11.11 15.04 -12.11
C LEU A 172 12.32 14.13 -12.34
N ALA A 173 12.09 12.91 -12.85
CA ALA A 173 13.14 11.99 -13.28
C ALA A 173 13.72 12.32 -14.68
N GLY A 174 13.29 13.42 -15.31
CA GLY A 174 13.78 13.86 -16.63
C GLY A 174 13.13 13.14 -17.82
N LEU A 175 12.02 12.43 -17.60
CA LEU A 175 11.30 11.72 -18.66
C LEU A 175 10.11 12.55 -19.15
N ASN A 176 9.78 12.38 -20.42
CA ASN A 176 8.62 13.03 -21.03
C ASN A 176 7.42 12.07 -21.02
N TYR A 177 6.63 12.10 -19.95
CA TYR A 177 5.41 11.30 -19.77
C TYR A 177 4.25 12.18 -19.28
N SER A 178 3.04 11.90 -19.75
CA SER A 178 1.81 12.62 -19.37
C SER A 178 0.64 11.65 -19.23
N GLY A 179 -0.30 11.96 -18.34
CA GLY A 179 -1.49 11.13 -18.10
C GLY A 179 -1.31 10.11 -16.98
N GLY A 180 -2.31 9.26 -16.81
CA GLY A 180 -2.24 8.10 -15.93
C GLY A 180 -1.41 6.94 -16.48
N LYS A 181 -0.98 6.09 -15.56
CA LYS A 181 -0.21 4.86 -15.81
C LYS A 181 -1.17 3.67 -15.73
N ILE A 182 -1.42 3.03 -16.87
CA ILE A 182 -2.21 1.79 -16.93
C ILE A 182 -1.42 0.69 -16.21
N ASP A 183 -2.00 0.10 -15.16
CA ASP A 183 -1.36 -0.90 -14.31
C ASP A 183 -2.40 -1.77 -13.58
N ASP A 184 -1.96 -2.84 -12.94
CA ASP A 184 -2.80 -3.64 -12.05
C ASP A 184 -3.08 -2.89 -10.74
N ILE A 185 -4.36 -2.72 -10.41
CA ILE A 185 -4.81 -1.93 -9.26
C ILE A 185 -5.27 -2.85 -8.14
N THR A 186 -4.61 -2.75 -6.99
CA THR A 186 -5.07 -3.38 -5.74
C THR A 186 -5.22 -2.31 -4.66
N VAL A 187 -6.35 -2.34 -3.97
CA VAL A 187 -6.68 -1.44 -2.85
C VAL A 187 -7.15 -2.27 -1.66
N VAL A 188 -6.64 -1.97 -0.48
CA VAL A 188 -7.09 -2.52 0.80
C VAL A 188 -7.34 -1.37 1.75
N VAL A 189 -8.54 -1.29 2.30
CA VAL A 189 -8.92 -0.28 3.29
C VAL A 189 -9.22 -0.96 4.62
N ALA A 190 -8.68 -0.41 5.70
CA ALA A 190 -9.01 -0.78 7.07
C ALA A 190 -9.36 0.46 7.89
N TYR A 191 -10.19 0.28 8.92
CA TYR A 191 -10.58 1.32 9.86
C TYR A 191 -10.15 0.92 11.27
N ILE A 192 -9.48 1.81 12.00
CA ILE A 192 -9.03 1.59 13.38
C ILE A 192 -10.20 1.92 14.32
N SER A 193 -10.71 0.91 15.03
CA SER A 193 -11.96 0.96 15.83
C SER A 193 -11.76 0.93 17.34
#